data_AF-A0A3N5E913-F1
#
_entry.id   AF-A0A3N5E913-F1
#
_cell.length_a   1.000
_cell.length_b   1.000
_cell.length_c   1.000
_cell.angle_alpha   90.00
_cell.angle_beta   90.00
_cell.angle_gamma   90.00
#
_symmetry.space_group_name_H-M   'P 1'
#
loop_
_entity.id
_entity.type
_entity.pdbx_description
1 polymer ?
#
loop_
_entity_poly.entity_id
_entity_poly.type
_entity_poly.pdbx_seq_one_letter_code
_entity_poly.pdbx_strand_id
1 'polypeptide(L)'
;NRSDLDQRRYTMAETYGHAYLDHLEKHSVLHLESDDAQSIVLYLQHIGRVRPDVIVVGTVIVPFGPTASQGEPVHYYERPEENVFWSSSYRQHPRWPWGPLWRTPRPEESAVAWKEPLAAEHIPRFFRRTRGQFVDRSNPFKTVVRPEPYEMRLLRLLLLARKNQADADAAAGNLVPAVQRYESILALDPTLEEVLYPLAVIYVGLQRYTEAEATFKKALELDLLPTKRAEVYYFLAALCGERPEAAEWKAKALSSRSLAPELRAKLEGR
;
A
#
# COMPACT_ATOMS: atom_id res chain seq x y z
N ASN A 1 13.90 -30.81 9.16
CA ASN A 1 14.77 -30.80 7.97
C ASN A 1 14.04 -31.45 6.80
N ARG A 2 13.52 -30.67 5.84
CA ARG A 2 12.95 -31.18 4.59
C ARG A 2 14.06 -31.37 3.54
N SER A 3 13.78 -32.21 2.54
CA SER A 3 14.67 -32.71 1.47
C SER A 3 15.09 -31.70 0.39
N ASP A 4 14.67 -30.44 0.47
CA ASP A 4 14.95 -29.39 -0.53
C ASP A 4 15.78 -28.27 0.11
N LEU A 5 17.07 -28.57 0.36
CA LEU A 5 18.04 -27.57 0.78
C LEU A 5 18.54 -26.72 -0.40
N ASP A 6 18.49 -27.25 -1.62
CA ASP A 6 19.04 -26.60 -2.82
C ASP A 6 18.13 -25.53 -3.43
N GLN A 7 16.86 -25.46 -3.01
CA GLN A 7 15.85 -24.49 -3.47
C GLN A 7 15.61 -24.51 -4.99
N ARG A 8 16.05 -25.55 -5.71
CA ARG A 8 15.96 -25.59 -7.19
C ARG A 8 14.53 -25.64 -7.71
N ARG A 9 13.57 -25.98 -6.85
CA ARG A 9 12.13 -26.03 -7.16
C ARG A 9 11.34 -24.94 -6.45
N TYR A 10 12.01 -23.92 -5.91
CA TYR A 10 11.35 -22.83 -5.22
C TYR A 10 10.97 -21.70 -6.19
N THR A 11 9.68 -21.56 -6.48
CA THR A 11 9.16 -20.65 -7.50
C THR A 11 8.58 -19.34 -6.96
N MET A 12 8.50 -19.14 -5.63
CA MET A 12 7.80 -17.96 -5.10
C MET A 12 8.53 -16.64 -5.42
N ALA A 13 9.86 -16.68 -5.53
CA ALA A 13 10.64 -15.52 -5.96
C ALA A 13 10.27 -15.12 -7.39
N GLU A 14 10.07 -16.10 -8.27
CA GLU A 14 9.61 -15.84 -9.64
C GLU A 14 8.16 -15.34 -9.63
N THR A 15 7.28 -15.95 -8.83
CA THR A 15 5.88 -15.50 -8.67
C THR A 15 5.79 -14.03 -8.22
N TYR A 16 6.70 -13.59 -7.34
CA TYR A 16 6.83 -12.19 -6.95
C TYR A 16 7.12 -11.28 -8.15
N GLY A 17 8.10 -11.63 -8.99
CA GLY A 17 8.40 -10.83 -10.19
C GLY A 17 7.28 -10.87 -11.25
N HIS A 18 6.63 -12.02 -11.43
CA HIS A 18 5.47 -12.16 -12.31
C HIS A 18 4.30 -11.27 -11.88
N ALA A 19 4.09 -11.08 -10.57
CA ALA A 19 3.05 -10.18 -10.06
C ALA A 19 3.26 -8.70 -10.48
N TYR A 20 4.51 -8.28 -10.74
CA TYR A 20 4.82 -6.96 -11.31
C TYR A 20 4.68 -6.92 -12.83
N LEU A 21 4.99 -8.02 -13.54
CA LEU A 21 5.17 -8.04 -14.98
C LEU A 21 3.94 -8.49 -15.78
N ASP A 22 3.19 -9.48 -15.31
CA ASP A 22 2.23 -10.21 -16.16
C ASP A 22 1.03 -9.35 -16.57
N HIS A 23 0.67 -8.36 -15.75
CA HIS A 23 -0.48 -7.48 -15.97
C HIS A 23 -0.13 -6.15 -16.67
N LEU A 24 1.10 -5.98 -17.14
CA LEU A 24 1.53 -4.76 -17.83
C LEU A 24 1.12 -4.79 -19.31
N GLU A 25 0.77 -3.64 -19.86
CA GLU A 25 0.56 -3.49 -21.30
C GLU A 25 1.84 -3.79 -22.11
N LYS A 26 1.68 -4.12 -23.40
CA LYS A 26 2.84 -4.30 -24.28
C LYS A 26 3.55 -2.97 -24.47
N HIS A 27 4.88 -3.01 -24.56
CA HIS A 27 5.71 -1.81 -24.81
C HIS A 27 5.55 -0.71 -23.74
N SER A 28 5.18 -1.09 -22.51
CA SER A 28 5.07 -0.18 -21.37
C SER A 28 6.41 0.05 -20.67
N VAL A 29 6.45 1.04 -19.79
CA VAL A 29 7.58 1.34 -18.90
C VAL A 29 7.19 1.04 -17.46
N LEU A 30 8.00 0.24 -16.77
CA LEU A 30 7.86 -0.08 -15.35
C LEU A 30 8.98 0.60 -14.55
N HIS A 31 8.61 1.47 -13.62
CA HIS A 31 9.52 2.17 -12.72
C HIS A 31 9.53 1.45 -11.36
N LEU A 32 10.71 0.95 -10.98
CA LEU A 32 10.95 0.23 -9.73
C LEU A 32 11.98 0.98 -8.89
N GLU A 33 11.71 1.06 -7.59
CA GLU A 33 12.62 1.68 -6.61
C GLU A 33 13.14 0.66 -5.59
N SER A 34 12.36 -0.39 -5.32
CA SER A 34 12.73 -1.41 -4.36
C SER A 34 13.78 -2.35 -4.96
N ASP A 35 14.92 -2.49 -4.27
CA ASP A 35 16.02 -3.39 -4.64
C ASP A 35 15.53 -4.82 -4.93
N ASP A 36 14.63 -5.36 -4.10
CA ASP A 36 14.06 -6.71 -4.26
C ASP A 36 13.23 -6.83 -5.55
N ALA A 37 12.36 -5.85 -5.83
CA ALA A 37 11.53 -5.84 -7.02
C ALA A 37 12.37 -5.70 -8.28
N GLN A 38 13.29 -4.73 -8.29
CA GLN A 38 14.19 -4.50 -9.40
C GLN A 38 15.05 -5.72 -9.70
N SER A 39 15.69 -6.32 -8.69
CA SER A 39 16.58 -7.47 -8.88
C SER A 39 15.85 -8.69 -9.44
N ILE A 40 14.67 -9.01 -8.91
CA ILE A 40 13.86 -10.15 -9.35
C ILE A 40 13.34 -9.92 -10.77
N VAL A 41 12.79 -8.73 -11.04
CA VAL A 41 12.24 -8.39 -12.36
C VAL A 41 13.33 -8.41 -13.44
N LEU A 42 14.50 -7.81 -13.18
CA LEU A 42 15.62 -7.82 -14.12
C LEU A 42 16.16 -9.24 -14.36
N TYR A 43 16.21 -10.09 -13.33
CA TYR A 43 16.56 -11.50 -13.49
C TYR A 43 15.58 -12.21 -14.44
N LEU A 44 14.27 -12.06 -14.22
CA LEU A 44 13.24 -12.66 -15.07
C LEU A 44 13.32 -12.16 -16.52
N GLN A 45 13.58 -10.87 -16.75
CA GLN A 45 13.73 -10.33 -18.11
C GLN A 45 15.01 -10.79 -18.80
N HIS A 46 16.17 -10.62 -18.17
CA HIS A 46 17.47 -10.84 -18.81
C HIS A 46 17.83 -12.32 -18.94
N ILE A 47 17.52 -13.11 -17.92
CA ILE A 47 17.83 -14.55 -17.88
C ILE A 47 16.62 -15.37 -18.33
N GLY A 48 15.46 -15.10 -17.72
CA GLY A 48 14.22 -15.84 -17.98
C GLY A 48 13.53 -15.48 -19.31
N ARG A 49 13.92 -14.37 -19.96
CA ARG A 49 13.28 -13.83 -21.17
C ARG A 49 11.77 -13.58 -21.00
N VAL A 50 11.33 -13.31 -19.76
CA VAL A 50 9.94 -12.95 -19.43
C VAL A 50 9.70 -11.48 -19.79
N ARG A 51 8.58 -11.17 -20.44
CA ARG A 51 8.16 -9.80 -20.80
C ARG A 51 9.31 -8.91 -21.33
N PRO A 52 10.07 -9.34 -22.38
CA PRO A 52 11.15 -8.52 -22.95
C PRO A 52 10.63 -7.27 -23.68
N ASP A 53 9.32 -7.17 -23.87
CA ASP A 53 8.62 -6.04 -24.44
C ASP A 53 8.43 -4.87 -23.46
N VAL A 54 8.60 -5.08 -22.15
CA VAL A 54 8.47 -4.03 -21.12
C VAL A 54 9.83 -3.41 -20.83
N ILE A 55 9.90 -2.08 -20.82
CA ILE A 55 11.10 -1.35 -20.40
C ILE A 55 11.09 -1.24 -18.88
N VAL A 56 12.12 -1.74 -18.20
CA VAL A 56 12.27 -1.60 -16.74
C VAL A 56 13.27 -0.50 -16.43
N VAL A 57 12.82 0.49 -15.68
CA VAL A 57 13.62 1.62 -15.20
C VAL A 57 13.80 1.46 -13.70
N GLY A 58 15.05 1.47 -13.24
CA GLY A 58 15.41 1.35 -11.83
C GLY A 58 16.19 2.56 -11.33
N THR A 59 16.43 2.61 -10.02
CA THR A 59 17.11 3.74 -9.33
C THR A 59 18.55 3.98 -9.78
N VAL A 60 19.19 3.01 -10.44
CA VAL A 60 20.63 3.03 -10.81
C VAL A 60 20.86 2.87 -12.32
N ILE A 61 19.86 2.53 -13.12
CA ILE A 61 20.06 2.21 -14.54
C ILE A 61 19.05 2.95 -15.39
N VAL A 62 19.52 3.92 -16.16
CA VAL A 62 18.82 4.49 -17.31
C VAL A 62 19.48 3.94 -18.57
N PRO A 63 18.94 2.90 -19.23
CA PRO A 63 19.27 2.69 -20.63
C PRO A 63 18.44 3.69 -21.43
N PHE A 64 19.06 4.35 -22.40
CA PHE A 64 18.37 5.14 -23.42
C PHE A 64 17.18 4.34 -23.97
N GLY A 65 15.97 4.87 -23.79
CA GLY A 65 14.76 4.29 -24.36
C GLY A 65 14.79 4.41 -25.90
N PRO A 66 14.16 3.48 -26.63
CA PRO A 66 14.04 3.59 -28.08
C PRO A 66 13.29 4.87 -28.44
N THR A 67 13.72 5.52 -29.53
CA THR A 67 12.99 6.62 -30.15
C THR A 67 11.60 6.13 -30.56
N ALA A 68 10.57 6.72 -29.96
CA ALA A 68 9.18 6.35 -30.19
C ALA A 68 8.81 6.54 -31.67
N SER A 69 8.33 5.46 -32.30
CA SER A 69 7.62 5.51 -33.58
C SER A 69 6.12 5.23 -33.43
N GLN A 70 5.62 4.97 -32.22
CA GLN A 70 4.19 4.76 -31.95
C GLN A 70 3.80 5.22 -30.53
N GLY A 71 3.15 6.39 -30.42
CA GLY A 71 2.54 6.88 -29.17
C GLY A 71 3.50 7.07 -27.99
N GLU A 72 3.05 7.74 -26.93
CA GLU A 72 3.75 7.68 -25.64
C GLU A 72 3.42 6.34 -24.96
N PRO A 73 4.42 5.60 -24.44
CA PRO A 73 4.19 4.33 -23.76
C PRO A 73 3.40 4.54 -22.45
N VAL A 74 2.77 3.48 -21.93
CA VAL A 74 2.13 3.54 -20.60
C VAL A 74 3.19 3.38 -19.52
N HIS A 75 3.14 4.24 -18.51
CA HIS A 75 4.05 4.18 -17.36
C HIS A 75 3.36 3.58 -16.14
N TYR A 76 4.04 2.63 -15.51
CA TYR A 76 3.65 2.01 -14.25
C TYR A 76 4.72 2.28 -13.20
N TYR A 77 4.30 2.59 -11.98
CA TYR A 77 5.16 3.04 -10.90
C TYR A 77 4.93 2.21 -9.65
N GLU A 78 6.01 1.84 -8.98
CA GLU A 78 5.93 1.18 -7.66
C GLU A 78 5.35 2.12 -6.59
N ARG A 79 5.56 3.43 -6.71
CA ARG A 79 5.01 4.45 -5.82
C ARG A 79 4.18 5.49 -6.56
N PRO A 80 3.14 6.05 -5.93
CA PRO A 80 2.32 7.09 -6.55
C PRO A 80 3.07 8.42 -6.67
N GLU A 81 4.06 8.67 -5.81
CA GLU A 81 4.81 9.92 -5.75
C GLU A 81 6.25 9.69 -6.23
N GLU A 82 6.48 9.75 -7.54
CA GLU A 82 7.85 9.88 -8.03
C GLU A 82 8.20 11.34 -8.23
N ASN A 83 9.13 11.80 -7.40
CA ASN A 83 10.04 12.89 -7.72
C ASN A 83 11.05 12.32 -8.71
N VAL A 84 10.66 12.21 -9.99
CA VAL A 84 11.64 11.99 -11.05
C VAL A 84 12.59 13.20 -10.98
N PHE A 85 13.80 12.99 -10.46
CA PHE A 85 14.83 14.03 -10.28
C PHE A 85 15.12 14.82 -11.58
N TRP A 86 14.65 14.32 -12.73
CA TRP A 86 14.89 14.85 -14.07
C TRP A 86 13.68 15.39 -14.82
N SER A 87 12.48 15.44 -14.22
CA SER A 87 11.33 16.02 -14.93
C SER A 87 10.38 16.77 -14.01
N SER A 88 10.44 18.10 -14.08
CA SER A 88 9.50 19.04 -13.48
C SER A 88 8.07 18.95 -14.07
N SER A 89 7.86 18.19 -15.15
CA SER A 89 6.59 18.11 -15.89
C SER A 89 5.65 16.95 -15.50
N TYR A 90 6.10 15.90 -14.81
CA TYR A 90 5.26 14.71 -14.52
C TYR A 90 4.42 14.80 -13.24
N ARG A 91 4.47 15.94 -12.54
CA ARG A 91 3.96 16.09 -11.18
C ARG A 91 2.44 16.32 -11.07
N GLN A 92 1.67 16.16 -12.14
CA GLN A 92 0.27 16.63 -12.17
C GLN A 92 -0.78 15.66 -12.74
N HIS A 93 -0.40 14.45 -13.17
CA HIS A 93 -1.40 13.52 -13.69
C HIS A 93 -2.03 12.69 -12.55
N PRO A 94 -3.37 12.53 -12.53
CA PRO A 94 -4.02 11.61 -11.61
C PRO A 94 -3.45 10.21 -11.83
N ARG A 95 -3.13 9.50 -10.75
CA ARG A 95 -2.68 8.10 -10.81
C ARG A 95 -3.75 7.19 -10.27
N TRP A 96 -3.98 6.06 -10.95
CA TRP A 96 -4.90 5.01 -10.51
C TRP A 96 -4.12 3.79 -10.06
N PRO A 97 -4.62 3.09 -9.03
CA PRO A 97 -4.01 1.83 -8.60
C PRO A 97 -4.20 0.76 -9.69
N TRP A 98 -3.12 0.04 -9.96
CA TRP A 98 -3.05 -1.10 -10.86
C TRP A 98 -2.44 -2.28 -10.11
N GLY A 99 -3.26 -2.84 -9.21
CA GLY A 99 -2.76 -3.81 -8.24
C GLY A 99 -1.77 -3.16 -7.27
N PRO A 100 -0.54 -3.70 -7.13
CA PRO A 100 0.48 -3.09 -6.28
C PRO A 100 1.11 -1.83 -6.90
N LEU A 101 0.89 -1.60 -8.20
CA LEU A 101 1.48 -0.49 -8.96
C LEU A 101 0.51 0.67 -9.12
N TRP A 102 1.01 1.77 -9.67
CA TRP A 102 0.27 2.97 -10.01
C TRP A 102 0.48 3.30 -11.48
N ARG A 103 -0.56 3.72 -12.20
CA ARG A 103 -0.43 4.18 -13.59
C ARG A 103 -1.23 5.45 -13.83
N THR A 104 -0.86 6.20 -14.85
CA THR A 104 -1.68 7.30 -15.36
C THR A 104 -2.83 6.73 -16.20
N PRO A 105 -4.10 7.03 -15.90
CA PRO A 105 -5.21 6.57 -16.70
C PRO A 105 -5.28 7.31 -18.04
N ARG A 106 -5.71 6.62 -19.09
CA ARG A 106 -6.05 7.27 -20.36
C ARG A 106 -7.43 7.93 -20.23
N PRO A 107 -7.69 9.08 -20.89
CA PRO A 107 -8.95 9.81 -20.75
C PRO A 107 -10.22 8.99 -21.02
N GLU A 108 -10.13 7.98 -21.89
CA GLU A 108 -11.27 7.15 -22.31
C GLU A 108 -11.36 5.81 -21.56
N GLU A 109 -10.42 5.55 -20.65
CA GLU A 109 -10.31 4.25 -20.00
C GLU A 109 -11.03 4.27 -18.65
N SER A 110 -11.86 3.25 -18.41
CA SER A 110 -12.37 2.97 -17.07
C SER A 110 -11.35 2.17 -16.27
N ALA A 111 -11.41 2.26 -14.94
CA ALA A 111 -10.50 1.48 -14.09
C ALA A 111 -10.76 -0.02 -14.28
N VAL A 112 -9.97 -0.68 -15.13
CA VAL A 112 -9.98 -2.13 -15.24
C VAL A 112 -9.48 -2.71 -13.93
N ALA A 113 -10.28 -3.59 -13.33
CA ALA A 113 -9.93 -4.22 -12.07
C ALA A 113 -8.71 -5.14 -12.26
N TRP A 114 -7.58 -4.77 -11.65
CA TRP A 114 -6.43 -5.66 -11.52
C TRP A 114 -6.86 -6.93 -10.76
N LYS A 115 -6.58 -8.10 -11.35
CA LYS A 115 -6.95 -9.39 -10.79
C LYS A 115 -5.77 -9.97 -10.03
N GLU A 116 -6.03 -10.37 -8.79
CA GLU A 116 -5.02 -11.02 -7.95
C GLU A 116 -4.50 -12.31 -8.61
N PRO A 117 -3.18 -12.43 -8.88
CA PRO A 117 -2.63 -13.58 -9.60
C PRO A 117 -2.75 -14.87 -8.78
N LEU A 118 -2.71 -14.75 -7.46
CA LEU A 118 -2.94 -15.81 -6.50
C LEU A 118 -3.59 -15.19 -5.26
N ALA A 119 -4.71 -15.73 -4.81
CA ALA A 119 -5.39 -15.23 -3.60
C ALA A 119 -4.42 -15.18 -2.39
N ALA A 120 -4.33 -14.05 -1.71
CA ALA A 120 -3.46 -13.85 -0.55
C ALA A 120 -3.66 -14.91 0.55
N GLU A 121 -4.88 -15.39 0.73
CA GLU A 121 -5.27 -16.45 1.68
C GLU A 121 -4.54 -17.77 1.40
N HIS A 122 -4.11 -17.98 0.16
CA HIS A 122 -3.36 -19.16 -0.22
C HIS A 122 -1.86 -19.05 0.06
N ILE A 123 -1.33 -17.86 0.34
CA ILE A 123 0.11 -17.68 0.52
C ILE A 123 0.65 -18.37 1.78
N PRO A 124 -0.02 -18.29 2.96
CA PRO A 124 0.46 -18.92 4.20
C PRO A 124 0.75 -20.42 4.10
N ARG A 125 0.04 -21.17 3.23
CA ARG A 125 0.30 -22.62 3.05
C ARG A 125 1.67 -22.92 2.46
N PHE A 126 2.31 -21.93 1.85
CA PHE A 126 3.64 -22.05 1.26
C PHE A 126 4.75 -21.58 2.21
N PHE A 127 4.42 -21.06 3.40
CA PHE A 127 5.40 -20.57 4.35
C PHE A 127 6.38 -21.68 4.73
N ARG A 128 7.67 -21.39 4.52
CA ARG A 128 8.78 -22.26 4.91
C ARG A 128 9.46 -21.69 6.16
N ARG A 129 10.63 -22.23 6.51
CA ARG A 129 11.49 -21.67 7.56
C ARG A 129 11.76 -20.18 7.32
N THR A 130 11.95 -19.43 8.40
CA THR A 130 12.28 -18.01 8.34
C THR A 130 13.64 -17.82 7.66
N ARG A 131 13.62 -17.26 6.46
CA ARG A 131 14.80 -17.01 5.61
C ARG A 131 14.78 -15.63 4.97
N GLY A 132 13.65 -14.93 5.09
CA GLY A 132 13.53 -13.51 4.82
C GLY A 132 13.80 -12.71 6.09
N GLN A 133 13.77 -11.39 5.93
CA GLN A 133 13.92 -10.43 7.00
C GLN A 133 12.77 -9.43 6.93
N PHE A 134 12.07 -9.26 8.04
CA PHE A 134 11.24 -8.10 8.28
C PHE A 134 12.13 -6.98 8.80
N VAL A 135 12.01 -5.79 8.22
CA VAL A 135 12.75 -4.61 8.67
C VAL A 135 11.73 -3.53 9.01
N ASP A 136 11.49 -3.35 10.30
CA ASP A 136 10.66 -2.28 10.82
C ASP A 136 11.50 -1.00 10.95
N ARG A 137 11.12 0.01 10.17
CA ARG A 137 11.70 1.36 10.18
C ARG A 137 10.70 2.41 10.64
N SER A 138 9.61 2.01 11.29
CA SER A 138 8.59 2.93 11.82
C SER A 138 9.21 3.93 12.80
N ASN A 139 10.19 3.49 13.60
CA ASN A 139 10.94 4.36 14.49
C ASN A 139 12.26 4.84 13.83
N PRO A 140 12.44 6.15 13.59
CA PRO A 140 13.63 6.68 12.93
C PRO A 140 14.92 6.48 13.75
N PHE A 141 14.81 6.24 15.06
CA PHE A 141 15.94 6.01 15.97
C PHE A 141 16.17 4.53 16.28
N LYS A 142 15.28 3.64 15.83
CA LYS A 142 15.34 2.20 16.15
C LYS A 142 14.85 1.38 14.97
N THR A 143 15.78 0.77 14.25
CA THR A 143 15.45 -0.27 13.27
C THR A 143 15.32 -1.61 13.98
N VAL A 144 14.19 -2.30 13.79
CA VAL A 144 13.99 -3.64 14.32
C VAL A 144 14.00 -4.64 13.16
N VAL A 145 14.96 -5.56 13.18
CA VAL A 145 15.07 -6.63 12.18
C VAL A 145 14.63 -7.94 12.81
N ARG A 146 13.73 -8.67 12.15
CA ARG A 146 13.24 -9.98 12.61
C ARG A 146 13.24 -10.98 11.47
N PRO A 147 13.58 -12.25 11.73
CA PRO A 147 13.49 -13.29 10.71
C PRO A 147 12.02 -13.61 10.39
N GLU A 148 11.70 -13.78 9.11
CA GLU A 148 10.34 -14.13 8.66
C GLU A 148 10.37 -15.09 7.45
N PRO A 149 9.26 -15.78 7.12
CA PRO A 149 9.14 -16.54 5.88
C PRO A 149 9.38 -15.62 4.67
N TYR A 150 10.14 -16.08 3.67
CA TYR A 150 10.38 -15.25 2.46
C TYR A 150 9.07 -14.92 1.74
N GLU A 151 8.14 -15.86 1.78
CA GLU A 151 6.82 -15.80 1.17
C GLU A 151 5.98 -14.61 1.68
N MET A 152 6.34 -14.01 2.83
CA MET A 152 5.76 -12.76 3.32
C MET A 152 5.89 -11.61 2.32
N ARG A 153 6.95 -11.60 1.49
CA ARG A 153 7.13 -10.56 0.46
C ARG A 153 5.99 -10.58 -0.55
N LEU A 154 5.66 -11.76 -1.08
CA LEU A 154 4.55 -11.90 -2.01
C LEU A 154 3.22 -11.62 -1.30
N LEU A 155 3.04 -12.13 -0.08
CA LEU A 155 1.82 -11.83 0.69
C LEU A 155 1.62 -10.31 0.81
N ARG A 156 2.62 -9.57 1.30
CA ARG A 156 2.54 -8.12 1.48
C ARG A 156 2.39 -7.35 0.18
N LEU A 157 2.95 -7.83 -0.93
CA LEU A 157 2.71 -7.26 -2.26
C LEU A 157 1.23 -7.37 -2.66
N LEU A 158 0.61 -8.53 -2.41
CA LEU A 158 -0.81 -8.74 -2.69
C LEU A 158 -1.69 -7.92 -1.73
N LEU A 159 -1.30 -7.81 -0.46
CA LEU A 159 -1.99 -6.97 0.52
C LEU A 159 -1.86 -5.48 0.18
N LEU A 160 -0.71 -5.04 -0.36
CA LEU A 160 -0.55 -3.69 -0.90
C LEU A 160 -1.52 -3.45 -2.07
N ALA A 161 -1.67 -4.42 -2.97
CA ALA A 161 -2.65 -4.33 -4.05
C ALA A 161 -4.09 -4.18 -3.52
N ARG A 162 -4.45 -4.95 -2.48
CA ARG A 162 -5.75 -4.82 -1.81
C ARG A 162 -5.92 -3.48 -1.12
N LYS A 163 -4.88 -2.96 -0.46
CA LYS A 163 -4.89 -1.64 0.18
C LYS A 163 -5.14 -0.56 -0.86
N ASN A 164 -4.40 -0.58 -1.96
CA ASN A 164 -4.55 0.39 -3.06
C ASN A 164 -5.98 0.37 -3.63
N GLN A 165 -6.56 -0.83 -3.80
CA GLN A 165 -7.96 -0.98 -4.22
C GLN A 165 -8.94 -0.47 -3.15
N ALA A 166 -8.69 -0.73 -1.86
CA ALA A 166 -9.51 -0.24 -0.76
C ALA A 166 -9.48 1.30 -0.64
N ASP A 167 -8.30 1.91 -0.81
CA ASP A 167 -8.11 3.36 -0.84
C ASP A 167 -8.96 3.98 -1.98
N ALA A 168 -8.95 3.36 -3.17
CA ALA A 168 -9.75 3.81 -4.31
C ALA A 168 -11.26 3.56 -4.12
N ASP A 169 -11.65 2.41 -3.59
CA ASP A 169 -13.04 2.09 -3.26
C ASP A 169 -13.59 3.12 -2.25
N ALA A 170 -12.82 3.45 -1.21
CA ALA A 170 -13.19 4.45 -0.21
C ALA A 170 -13.32 5.86 -0.83
N ALA A 171 -12.38 6.27 -1.68
CA ALA A 171 -12.45 7.55 -2.39
C ALA A 171 -13.67 7.65 -3.33
N ALA A 172 -14.11 6.53 -3.91
CA ALA A 172 -15.32 6.44 -4.72
C ALA A 172 -16.62 6.33 -3.90
N GLY A 173 -16.54 6.29 -2.56
CA GLY A 173 -17.69 6.11 -1.66
C GLY A 173 -18.18 4.66 -1.53
N ASN A 174 -17.47 3.69 -2.11
CA ASN A 174 -17.76 2.27 -2.00
C ASN A 174 -17.22 1.72 -0.67
N LEU A 175 -17.88 2.08 0.43
CA LEU A 175 -17.37 1.80 1.79
C LEU A 175 -17.38 0.30 2.15
N VAL A 176 -18.35 -0.47 1.66
CA VAL A 176 -18.47 -1.91 1.95
C VAL A 176 -17.31 -2.74 1.36
N PRO A 177 -16.96 -2.64 0.07
CA PRO A 177 -15.79 -3.37 -0.43
C PRO A 177 -14.47 -2.85 0.18
N ALA A 178 -14.37 -1.55 0.48
CA ALA A 178 -13.18 -0.99 1.14
C ALA A 178 -12.96 -1.60 2.53
N VAL A 179 -13.99 -1.67 3.38
CA VAL A 179 -13.88 -2.27 4.72
C VAL A 179 -13.48 -3.74 4.67
N GLN A 180 -14.08 -4.52 3.75
CA GLN A 180 -13.77 -5.95 3.60
C GLN A 180 -12.30 -6.17 3.22
N ARG A 181 -11.76 -5.32 2.33
CA ARG A 181 -10.35 -5.41 1.93
C ARG A 181 -9.42 -5.06 3.09
N TYR A 182 -9.67 -3.99 3.83
CA TYR A 182 -8.84 -3.63 4.99
C TYR A 182 -8.92 -4.66 6.12
N GLU A 183 -10.11 -5.18 6.42
CA GLU A 183 -10.29 -6.30 7.38
C GLU A 183 -9.47 -7.52 6.93
N SER A 184 -9.46 -7.85 5.63
CA SER A 184 -8.66 -8.96 5.10
C SER A 184 -7.15 -8.74 5.23
N ILE A 185 -6.67 -7.50 5.13
CA ILE A 185 -5.25 -7.17 5.29
C ILE A 185 -4.81 -7.48 6.72
N LEU A 186 -5.53 -6.97 7.72
CA LEU A 186 -5.21 -7.21 9.13
C LEU A 186 -5.40 -8.67 9.55
N ALA A 187 -6.31 -9.40 8.91
CA ALA A 187 -6.49 -10.82 9.16
C ALA A 187 -5.32 -11.67 8.66
N LEU A 188 -4.70 -11.29 7.54
CA LEU A 188 -3.60 -12.02 6.91
C LEU A 188 -2.23 -11.57 7.41
N ASP A 189 -2.06 -10.28 7.67
CA ASP A 189 -0.87 -9.70 8.28
C ASP A 189 -1.24 -8.62 9.31
N PRO A 190 -1.35 -9.00 10.60
CA PRO A 190 -1.63 -8.07 11.68
C PRO A 190 -0.55 -7.00 11.90
N THR A 191 0.62 -7.12 11.27
CA THR A 191 1.71 -6.14 11.40
C THR A 191 1.53 -4.91 10.50
N LEU A 192 0.60 -4.96 9.54
CA LEU A 192 0.28 -3.85 8.64
C LEU A 192 -0.70 -2.86 9.29
N GLU A 193 -0.28 -2.28 10.41
CA GLU A 193 -1.11 -1.41 11.24
C GLU A 193 -1.42 -0.05 10.59
N GLU A 194 -0.74 0.29 9.48
CA GLU A 194 -0.99 1.52 8.72
C GLU A 194 -2.42 1.63 8.17
N VAL A 195 -3.14 0.50 8.08
CA VAL A 195 -4.53 0.47 7.62
C VAL A 195 -5.56 0.72 8.74
N LEU A 196 -5.14 0.78 10.01
CA LEU A 196 -6.07 0.98 11.14
C LEU A 196 -6.79 2.34 11.08
N TYR A 197 -6.06 3.42 10.77
CA TYR A 197 -6.67 4.74 10.61
C TYR A 197 -7.73 4.79 9.50
N PRO A 198 -7.43 4.44 8.23
CA PRO A 198 -8.44 4.49 7.17
C PRO A 198 -9.59 3.52 7.42
N LEU A 199 -9.33 2.33 7.98
CA LEU A 199 -10.37 1.39 8.38
C LEU A 199 -11.34 2.00 9.40
N ALA A 200 -10.84 2.68 10.41
CA ALA A 200 -11.67 3.33 11.43
C ALA A 200 -12.54 4.46 10.83
N VAL A 201 -11.99 5.26 9.90
CA VAL A 201 -12.77 6.28 9.17
C VAL A 201 -13.91 5.64 8.38
N ILE A 202 -13.65 4.51 7.71
CA ILE A 202 -14.67 3.80 6.95
C ILE A 202 -15.74 3.21 7.87
N TYR A 203 -15.37 2.68 9.04
CA TYR A 203 -16.35 2.25 10.04
C TYR A 203 -17.28 3.38 10.47
N VAL A 204 -16.77 4.62 10.63
CA VAL A 204 -17.62 5.80 10.88
C VAL A 204 -18.60 6.03 9.73
N GLY A 205 -18.12 5.97 8.48
CA GLY A 205 -18.97 6.13 7.29
C GLY A 205 -20.04 5.05 7.15
N LEU A 206 -19.76 3.82 7.63
CA LEU A 206 -20.70 2.70 7.69
C LEU A 206 -21.57 2.69 8.96
N GLN A 207 -21.45 3.70 9.83
CA GLN A 207 -22.14 3.78 11.12
C GLN A 207 -21.83 2.63 12.10
N ARG A 208 -20.70 1.93 11.89
CA ARG A 208 -20.16 0.90 12.78
C ARG A 208 -19.33 1.55 13.90
N TYR A 209 -20.00 2.35 14.73
CA TYR A 209 -19.33 3.25 15.68
C TYR A 209 -18.52 2.52 16.77
N THR A 210 -18.98 1.35 17.21
CA THR A 210 -18.28 0.52 18.18
C THR A 210 -16.94 0.03 17.66
N GLU A 211 -16.90 -0.47 16.42
CA GLU A 211 -15.67 -0.90 15.76
C GLU A 211 -14.77 0.29 15.42
N ALA A 212 -15.34 1.42 15.00
CA ALA A 212 -14.58 2.64 14.74
C ALA A 212 -13.81 3.10 15.98
N GLU A 213 -14.47 3.20 17.13
CA GLU A 213 -13.83 3.63 18.38
C GLU A 213 -12.70 2.69 18.80
N ALA A 214 -12.96 1.38 18.80
CA ALA A 214 -11.95 0.38 19.14
C ALA A 214 -10.73 0.44 18.19
N THR A 215 -10.98 0.64 16.90
CA THR A 215 -9.93 0.71 15.87
C THR A 215 -9.12 2.01 15.97
N PHE A 216 -9.77 3.14 16.25
CA PHE A 216 -9.08 4.41 16.52
C PHE A 216 -8.20 4.34 17.77
N LYS A 217 -8.68 3.70 18.84
CA LYS A 217 -7.88 3.49 20.07
C LYS A 217 -6.60 2.69 19.75
N LYS A 218 -6.70 1.62 18.95
CA LYS A 218 -5.51 0.88 18.46
C LYS A 218 -4.60 1.75 17.58
N ALA A 219 -5.16 2.55 16.67
CA ALA A 219 -4.37 3.42 15.81
C ALA A 219 -3.54 4.46 16.60
N LEU A 220 -3.99 4.90 17.79
CA LEU A 220 -3.24 5.82 18.64
C LEU A 220 -1.98 5.22 19.28
N GLU A 221 -1.90 3.89 19.37
CA GLU A 221 -0.71 3.16 19.83
C GLU A 221 0.44 3.26 18.83
N LEU A 222 0.15 3.65 17.58
CA LEU A 222 1.13 3.84 16.51
C LEU A 222 1.78 5.23 16.54
N ASP A 223 2.90 5.35 15.84
CA ASP A 223 3.51 6.64 15.54
C ASP A 223 2.79 7.36 14.38
N LEU A 224 1.59 7.87 14.67
CA LEU A 224 0.83 8.67 13.71
C LEU A 224 1.41 10.06 13.54
N LEU A 225 1.38 10.56 12.30
CA LEU A 225 1.61 11.96 11.98
C LEU A 225 0.75 12.87 12.88
N PRO A 226 1.27 14.03 13.35
CA PRO A 226 0.54 14.92 14.24
C PRO A 226 -0.86 15.33 13.75
N THR A 227 -1.04 15.49 12.44
CA THR A 227 -2.32 15.78 11.79
C THR A 227 -3.31 14.62 11.97
N LYS A 228 -2.92 13.41 11.57
CA LYS A 228 -3.73 12.20 11.73
C LYS A 228 -4.06 11.93 13.20
N ARG A 229 -3.10 12.10 14.11
CA ARG A 229 -3.32 11.92 15.55
C ARG A 229 -4.38 12.90 16.09
N ALA A 230 -4.34 14.15 15.64
CA ALA A 230 -5.34 15.16 16.01
C ALA A 230 -6.74 14.80 15.50
N GLU A 231 -6.83 14.31 14.26
CA GLU A 231 -8.09 13.83 13.67
C GLU A 231 -8.65 12.63 14.43
N VAL A 232 -7.79 11.68 14.85
CA VAL A 232 -8.23 10.55 15.67
C VAL A 232 -8.82 11.02 17.01
N TYR A 233 -8.20 12.01 17.68
CA TYR A 233 -8.78 12.59 18.89
C TYR A 233 -10.14 13.25 18.63
N TYR A 234 -10.29 13.94 17.50
CA TYR A 234 -11.57 14.50 17.08
C TYR A 234 -12.64 13.41 16.89
N PHE A 235 -12.31 12.33 16.15
CA PHE A 235 -13.24 11.23 15.92
C PHE A 235 -13.61 10.52 17.22
N LEU A 236 -12.66 10.25 18.11
CA LEU A 236 -12.93 9.64 19.41
C LEU A 236 -13.81 10.53 20.29
N ALA A 237 -13.58 11.85 20.31
CA ALA A 237 -14.45 12.78 21.04
C ALA A 237 -15.91 12.71 20.52
N ALA A 238 -16.09 12.68 19.20
CA ALA A 238 -17.40 12.57 18.58
C ALA A 238 -18.08 11.21 18.86
N LEU A 239 -17.33 10.11 18.76
CA LEU A 239 -17.83 8.74 19.03
C LEU A 239 -18.13 8.50 20.52
N CYS A 240 -17.38 9.14 21.42
CA CYS A 240 -17.61 9.04 22.86
C CYS A 240 -18.92 9.72 23.29
N GLY A 241 -19.34 10.80 22.61
CA GLY A 241 -20.58 11.49 22.88
C GLY A 241 -20.62 12.09 24.29
N GLU A 242 -21.60 11.68 25.10
CA GLU A 242 -21.79 12.15 26.49
C GLU A 242 -20.88 11.42 27.50
N ARG A 243 -20.10 10.41 27.07
CA ARG A 243 -19.19 9.68 27.97
C ARG A 243 -18.10 10.62 28.51
N PRO A 244 -17.63 10.43 29.76
CA PRO A 244 -16.60 11.28 30.36
C PRO A 244 -15.29 11.31 29.55
N GLU A 245 -14.97 10.20 28.86
CA GLU A 245 -13.83 10.10 27.94
C GLU A 245 -13.89 11.13 26.80
N ALA A 246 -15.08 11.57 26.37
CA ALA A 246 -15.24 12.53 25.28
C ALA A 246 -14.58 13.87 25.59
N ALA A 247 -14.68 14.34 26.84
CA ALA A 247 -14.07 15.59 27.28
C ALA A 247 -12.54 15.53 27.21
N GLU A 248 -11.96 14.38 27.56
CA GLU A 248 -10.52 14.15 27.47
C GLU A 248 -10.05 14.16 26.02
N TRP A 249 -10.71 13.41 25.13
CA TRP A 249 -10.37 13.39 23.71
C TRP A 249 -10.54 14.75 23.05
N LYS A 250 -11.60 15.48 23.39
CA LYS A 250 -11.84 16.85 22.92
C LYS A 250 -10.73 17.80 23.36
N ALA A 251 -10.30 17.74 24.62
CA ALA A 251 -9.20 18.56 25.12
C ALA A 251 -7.89 18.22 24.39
N LYS A 252 -7.58 16.94 24.18
CA LYS A 252 -6.41 16.50 23.39
C LYS A 252 -6.47 17.02 21.95
N ALA A 253 -7.62 16.92 21.28
CA ALA A 253 -7.80 17.44 19.93
C ALA A 253 -7.56 18.96 19.84
N LEU A 254 -8.17 19.75 20.73
CA LEU A 254 -8.04 21.22 20.74
C LEU A 254 -6.63 21.68 21.10
N SER A 255 -5.92 20.95 21.96
CA SER A 255 -4.52 21.23 22.30
C SER A 255 -3.57 20.99 21.12
N SER A 256 -3.95 20.15 20.15
CA SER A 256 -3.13 19.89 18.97
C SER A 256 -3.14 21.06 18.00
N ARG A 257 -1.96 21.63 17.77
CA ARG A 257 -1.75 22.68 16.76
C ARG A 257 -2.03 22.21 15.33
N SER A 258 -1.91 20.91 15.08
CA SER A 258 -2.09 20.28 13.77
C SER A 258 -3.55 19.90 13.47
N LEU A 259 -4.49 20.18 14.38
CA LEU A 259 -5.92 19.97 14.10
C LEU A 259 -6.41 20.94 13.02
N ALA A 260 -7.09 20.41 12.00
CA ALA A 260 -7.67 21.21 10.93
C ALA A 260 -8.63 22.28 11.48
N PRO A 261 -8.60 23.53 10.96
CA PRO A 261 -9.44 24.63 11.46
C PRO A 261 -10.94 24.30 11.48
N GLU A 262 -11.41 23.58 10.45
CA GLU A 262 -12.80 23.15 10.33
C GLU A 262 -13.23 22.19 11.45
N LEU A 263 -12.36 21.23 11.80
CA LEU A 263 -12.62 20.29 12.89
C LEU A 263 -12.55 21.00 14.25
N ARG A 264 -11.64 21.97 14.39
CA ARG A 264 -11.56 22.82 15.59
C ARG A 264 -12.84 23.61 15.80
N ALA A 265 -13.36 24.27 14.77
CA ALA A 265 -14.61 25.03 14.84
C ALA A 265 -15.78 24.14 15.29
N LYS A 266 -15.91 22.94 14.71
CA LYS A 266 -16.93 21.94 15.10
C LYS A 266 -16.85 21.55 16.58
N LEU A 267 -15.64 21.40 17.13
CA LEU A 267 -15.47 21.11 18.57
C LEU A 267 -15.77 22.32 19.46
N GLU A 268 -15.45 23.52 19.00
CA GLU A 268 -15.74 24.77 19.72
C GLU A 268 -17.23 25.17 19.67
N GLY A 269 -18.04 24.49 18.84
CA GLY A 269 -19.45 24.82 18.64
C GLY A 269 -19.65 26.11 17.84
N ARG A 270 -18.69 26.44 16.96
CA ARG A 270 -18.69 27.62 16.09
C ARG A 270 -19.03 27.25 14.65
#